data_AF-A0A6P4FER9-F1
#
_entry.id   AF-A0A6P4FER9-F1
#
_cell.length_a   1.000
_cell.length_b   1.000
_cell.length_c   1.000
_cell.angle_alpha   90.00
_cell.angle_beta   90.00
_cell.angle_gamma   90.00
#
_symmetry.space_group_name_H-M   'P 1'
#
loop_
_entity.id
_entity.type
_entity.pdbx_description
1 polymer ?
#
loop_
_entity_poly.entity_id
_entity_poly.type
_entity_poly.pdbx_seq_one_letter_code
_entity_poly.pdbx_strand_id
1 'polypeptide(L)'
;MHVRKFLCCIPLKYGVIIVGAISGLIDFILGSIGWDMVISNKFPDYVVEFFRTMNTRTCVAGFSALIWVLMIDHLLLIYGVIYRNLLLIGTWLLINYIVFLFTLVTVLLDGWAIVRIIGIGYCLIVVKSYYTELNVSTPDSSRGASESSEESTA
;
A
#
# COMPACT_ATOMS: atom_id res chain seq x y z
N MET A 1 -7.65 5.74 14.95
CA MET A 1 -6.97 4.70 15.74
C MET A 1 -5.46 4.82 15.53
N HIS A 2 -4.70 4.90 16.62
CA HIS A 2 -3.24 4.96 16.60
C HIS A 2 -2.71 3.68 17.22
N VAL A 3 -2.03 2.85 16.44
CA VAL A 3 -1.48 1.57 16.92
C VAL A 3 -0.08 1.84 17.45
N ARG A 4 0.16 1.63 18.74
CA ARG A 4 1.49 1.84 19.36
C ARG A 4 2.47 0.68 19.10
N LYS A 5 1.97 -0.52 18.78
CA LYS A 5 2.77 -1.74 18.52
C LYS A 5 2.07 -2.64 17.50
N PHE A 6 2.83 -3.22 16.57
CA PHE A 6 2.31 -4.22 15.61
C PHE A 6 2.11 -5.56 16.34
N LEU A 7 0.96 -6.22 16.16
CA LEU A 7 0.58 -7.45 16.88
C LEU A 7 0.90 -7.42 18.40
N CYS A 8 0.62 -6.30 19.08
CA CYS A 8 0.84 -6.05 20.51
C CYS A 8 2.30 -6.05 21.03
N CYS A 9 3.28 -6.62 20.31
CA CYS A 9 4.65 -6.80 20.83
C CYS A 9 5.77 -6.37 19.88
N ILE A 10 5.51 -6.16 18.58
CA ILE A 10 6.54 -5.87 17.59
C ILE A 10 6.68 -4.34 17.40
N PRO A 11 7.91 -3.79 17.35
CA PRO A 11 8.12 -2.38 17.04
C PRO A 11 7.50 -2.02 15.70
N LEU A 12 6.88 -0.85 15.62
CA LEU A 12 6.09 -0.44 14.46
C LEU A 12 6.89 -0.45 13.16
N LYS A 13 8.19 -0.07 13.22
CA LYS A 13 9.14 -0.18 12.12
C LYS A 13 9.19 -1.58 11.49
N TYR A 14 9.34 -2.62 12.31
CA TYR A 14 9.40 -4.00 11.81
C TYR A 14 8.02 -4.48 11.33
N GLY A 15 6.94 -4.00 11.95
CA GLY A 15 5.58 -4.24 11.46
C GLY A 15 5.38 -3.75 10.02
N VAL A 16 5.81 -2.52 9.71
CA VAL A 16 5.70 -1.97 8.35
C VAL A 16 6.57 -2.74 7.34
N ILE A 17 7.78 -3.16 7.73
CA ILE A 17 8.64 -4.00 6.88
C ILE A 17 7.99 -5.34 6.58
N ILE A 18 7.41 -6.00 7.59
CA ILE A 18 6.71 -7.28 7.42
C ILE A 18 5.50 -7.12 6.48
N VAL A 19 4.71 -6.05 6.67
CA VAL A 19 3.58 -5.73 5.79
C VAL A 19 4.02 -5.56 4.34
N GLY A 20 5.07 -4.77 4.11
CA GLY A 20 5.64 -4.58 2.77
C GLY A 20 6.16 -5.88 2.16
N ALA A 21 6.86 -6.70 2.94
CA ALA A 21 7.44 -7.95 2.46
C ALA A 21 6.37 -9.00 2.10
N ILE A 22 5.38 -9.19 2.97
CA ILE A 22 4.29 -10.15 2.73
C ILE A 22 3.44 -9.70 1.54
N SER A 23 3.03 -8.44 1.51
CA SER A 23 2.17 -7.92 0.43
C SER A 23 2.92 -7.94 -0.91
N GLY A 24 4.18 -7.52 -0.92
CA GLY A 24 5.02 -7.59 -2.11
C GLY A 24 5.23 -9.02 -2.60
N LEU A 25 5.43 -10.00 -1.71
CA LEU A 25 5.58 -11.40 -2.11
C LEU A 25 4.29 -11.97 -2.72
N ILE A 26 3.13 -11.65 -2.12
CA ILE A 26 1.82 -12.07 -2.64
C ILE A 26 1.61 -11.49 -4.03
N ASP A 27 1.86 -10.19 -4.22
CA ASP A 27 1.72 -9.53 -5.52
C ASP A 27 2.71 -10.07 -6.55
N PHE A 28 3.95 -10.38 -6.15
CA PHE A 28 4.92 -11.01 -7.05
C PHE A 28 4.41 -12.37 -7.58
N ILE A 29 3.91 -13.22 -6.69
CA ILE A 29 3.37 -14.54 -7.05
C ILE A 29 2.17 -14.37 -7.98
N LEU A 30 1.23 -13.50 -7.61
CA LEU A 30 -0.03 -13.32 -8.35
C LEU A 30 0.22 -12.70 -9.74
N GLY A 31 1.11 -11.72 -9.84
CA GLY A 31 1.53 -11.13 -11.10
C GLY A 31 2.29 -12.11 -11.99
N SER A 32 3.10 -13.01 -11.40
CA SER A 32 3.81 -14.05 -12.15
C SER A 32 2.86 -15.10 -12.72
N ILE A 33 1.85 -15.54 -11.95
CA ILE A 33 0.79 -16.44 -12.44
C ILE A 33 0.03 -15.77 -13.59
N GLY A 34 -0.27 -14.47 -13.46
CA GLY A 34 -0.90 -13.68 -14.50
C GLY A 34 -0.10 -13.63 -15.81
N TRP A 35 1.21 -13.39 -15.72
CA TRP A 35 2.10 -13.42 -16.88
C TRP A 35 2.24 -14.83 -17.48
N ASP A 36 2.32 -15.87 -16.66
CA ASP A 36 2.35 -17.25 -17.15
C ASP A 36 1.09 -17.59 -17.96
N MET A 37 -0.10 -17.19 -17.50
CA MET A 37 -1.35 -17.34 -18.27
C MET A 37 -1.29 -16.64 -19.63
N VAL A 38 -0.71 -15.44 -19.68
CA VAL A 38 -0.59 -14.63 -20.91
C VAL A 38 0.43 -15.22 -21.90
N ILE A 39 1.53 -15.79 -21.40
CA ILE A 39 2.58 -16.42 -22.21
C ILE A 39 2.09 -17.78 -22.72
N SER A 40 1.53 -18.59 -21.83
CA SER A 40 1.02 -19.92 -22.14
C SER A 40 -0.29 -19.90 -22.94
N ASN A 41 -0.94 -18.74 -23.09
CA ASN A 41 -2.28 -18.57 -23.69
C ASN A 41 -3.32 -19.56 -23.13
N LYS A 42 -3.18 -19.91 -21.84
CA LYS A 42 -4.10 -20.80 -21.13
C LYS A 42 -4.82 -19.97 -20.08
N PHE A 43 -6.09 -19.68 -20.34
CA PHE A 43 -6.95 -18.96 -19.41
C PHE A 43 -7.99 -19.93 -18.86
N PRO A 44 -8.16 -20.03 -17.54
CA PRO A 44 -9.22 -20.85 -16.98
C PRO A 44 -10.60 -20.23 -17.25
N ASP A 45 -11.62 -21.07 -17.35
CA ASP A 45 -12.95 -20.68 -17.83
C ASP A 45 -13.57 -19.52 -17.03
N TYR A 46 -13.32 -19.45 -15.72
CA TYR A 46 -13.79 -18.36 -14.87
C TYR A 46 -13.19 -16.99 -15.25
N VAL A 47 -11.94 -16.94 -15.72
CA VAL A 47 -11.28 -15.70 -16.17
C VAL A 47 -11.83 -15.28 -17.52
N VAL A 48 -12.07 -16.24 -18.42
CA VAL A 48 -12.66 -15.98 -19.73
C VAL A 48 -14.09 -15.45 -19.56
N GLU A 49 -14.89 -16.05 -18.69
CA GLU A 49 -16.26 -15.60 -18.41
C GLU A 49 -16.29 -14.22 -17.74
N PHE A 50 -15.36 -13.95 -16.80
CA PHE A 50 -15.22 -12.64 -16.19
C PHE A 50 -14.91 -11.55 -17.22
N PHE A 51 -14.07 -11.86 -18.21
CA PHE A 51 -13.71 -10.94 -19.29
C PHE A 51 -14.50 -11.18 -20.58
N ARG A 52 -15.69 -11.79 -20.53
CA ARG A 52 -16.42 -12.23 -21.74
C ARG A 52 -16.68 -11.12 -22.76
N THR A 53 -16.78 -9.87 -22.31
CA THR A 53 -17.01 -8.69 -23.16
C THR A 53 -15.73 -7.97 -23.60
N MET A 54 -14.56 -8.42 -23.15
CA MET A 54 -13.25 -7.79 -23.41
C MET A 54 -12.22 -8.82 -23.90
N ASN A 55 -11.09 -8.34 -24.43
CA ASN A 55 -9.98 -9.24 -24.79
C ASN A 55 -9.29 -9.75 -23.52
N THR A 56 -9.61 -10.99 -23.12
CA THR A 56 -9.10 -11.66 -21.91
C THR A 56 -7.58 -11.56 -21.80
N ARG A 57 -6.83 -11.77 -22.89
CA ARG A 57 -5.36 -11.71 -22.87
C ARG A 57 -4.84 -10.32 -22.49
N THR A 58 -5.39 -9.28 -23.12
CA THR A 58 -5.01 -7.89 -22.84
C THR A 58 -5.39 -7.48 -21.42
N CYS A 59 -6.58 -7.89 -20.96
CA CYS A 59 -7.02 -7.63 -19.59
C CYS A 59 -6.12 -8.30 -18.57
N VAL A 60 -5.84 -9.61 -18.72
CA VAL A 60 -4.97 -10.35 -17.80
C VAL A 60 -3.56 -9.77 -17.80
N ALA A 61 -3.00 -9.42 -18.97
CA ALA A 61 -1.70 -8.75 -19.06
C ALA A 61 -1.69 -7.40 -18.32
N GLY A 62 -2.74 -6.58 -18.49
CA GLY A 62 -2.89 -5.30 -17.81
C GLY A 62 -2.98 -5.46 -16.28
N PHE A 63 -3.81 -6.38 -15.79
CA PHE A 63 -3.90 -6.68 -14.35
C PHE A 63 -2.59 -7.22 -13.79
N SER A 64 -1.89 -8.08 -14.52
CA SER A 64 -0.58 -8.62 -14.10
C SER A 64 0.47 -7.53 -13.99
N ALA A 65 0.51 -6.61 -14.96
CA ALA A 65 1.39 -5.45 -14.93
C ALA A 65 1.05 -4.52 -13.76
N LEU A 66 -0.23 -4.25 -13.48
CA LEU A 66 -0.65 -3.44 -12.34
C LEU A 66 -0.25 -4.08 -11.00
N ILE A 67 -0.42 -5.39 -10.85
CA ILE A 67 0.02 -6.13 -9.65
C ILE A 67 1.55 -6.02 -9.48
N TRP A 68 2.33 -6.10 -10.55
CA TRP A 68 3.77 -5.87 -10.48
C TRP A 68 4.13 -4.43 -10.07
N VAL A 69 3.38 -3.43 -10.52
CA VAL A 69 3.58 -2.05 -10.04
C VAL A 69 3.28 -1.94 -8.54
N LEU A 70 2.24 -2.61 -8.04
CA LEU A 70 1.94 -2.67 -6.60
C LEU A 70 3.02 -3.41 -5.81
N MET A 71 3.61 -4.47 -6.35
CA MET A 71 4.78 -5.12 -5.75
C MET A 71 5.95 -4.11 -5.60
N ILE A 72 6.24 -3.31 -6.63
CA ILE A 72 7.29 -2.28 -6.56
C ILE A 72 6.93 -1.21 -5.51
N ASP A 73 5.67 -0.81 -5.42
CA ASP A 73 5.17 0.09 -4.37
C ASP A 73 5.43 -0.48 -2.96
N HIS A 74 5.20 -1.77 -2.73
CA HIS A 74 5.54 -2.43 -1.47
C HIS A 74 7.05 -2.48 -1.17
N LEU A 75 7.90 -2.63 -2.20
CA LEU A 75 9.35 -2.52 -2.04
C LEU A 75 9.79 -1.09 -1.69
N LEU A 76 9.16 -0.10 -2.31
CA LEU A 76 9.36 1.33 -2.01
C LEU A 76 8.96 1.67 -0.57
N LEU A 77 7.93 1.02 -0.02
CA LEU A 77 7.59 1.13 1.40
C LEU A 77 8.74 0.66 2.29
N ILE A 78 9.27 -0.54 2.04
CA ILE A 78 10.39 -1.09 2.83
C ILE A 78 11.59 -0.14 2.75
N TYR A 79 11.92 0.33 1.56
CA TYR A 79 12.98 1.32 1.35
C TYR A 79 12.70 2.61 2.13
N GLY A 80 11.48 3.16 2.04
CA GLY A 80 11.06 4.35 2.78
C GLY A 80 11.21 4.20 4.29
N VAL A 81 10.93 3.01 4.83
CA VAL A 81 11.11 2.71 6.26
C VAL A 81 12.59 2.62 6.66
N ILE A 82 13.43 1.99 5.84
CA ILE A 82 14.88 1.86 6.11
C ILE A 82 15.55 3.23 6.16
N TYR A 83 15.24 4.08 5.18
CA TYR A 83 15.83 5.41 5.03
C TYR A 83 15.01 6.52 5.72
N ARG A 84 13.94 6.17 6.44
CA ARG A 84 13.04 7.11 7.12
C ARG A 84 12.50 8.21 6.20
N ASN A 85 12.27 7.90 4.93
CA ASN A 85 11.77 8.84 3.94
C ASN A 85 10.24 8.94 4.01
N LEU A 86 9.75 9.99 4.66
CA LEU A 86 8.31 10.26 4.84
C LEU A 86 7.56 10.32 3.51
N LEU A 87 8.14 10.92 2.46
CA LEU A 87 7.45 11.04 1.17
C LEU A 87 7.08 9.68 0.61
N LEU A 88 8.01 8.72 0.63
CA LEU A 88 7.75 7.37 0.11
C LEU A 88 6.68 6.62 0.92
N ILE A 89 6.73 6.74 2.26
CA ILE A 89 5.72 6.13 3.13
C ILE A 89 4.34 6.78 2.90
N GLY A 90 4.30 8.10 2.71
CA GLY A 90 3.08 8.85 2.39
C GLY A 90 2.50 8.50 1.02
N THR A 91 3.35 8.37 0.00
CA THR A 91 2.94 7.91 -1.34
C THR A 91 2.37 6.50 -1.29
N TRP A 92 3.00 5.58 -0.56
CA TRP A 92 2.49 4.23 -0.36
C TRP A 92 1.09 4.26 0.28
N LEU A 93 0.90 5.08 1.32
CA LEU A 93 -0.40 5.24 1.98
C LEU A 93 -1.47 5.75 1.01
N LEU A 94 -1.13 6.72 0.15
CA LEU A 94 -2.06 7.28 -0.83
C LEU A 94 -2.49 6.23 -1.86
N ILE A 95 -1.53 5.50 -2.45
CA ILE A 95 -1.80 4.47 -3.45
C ILE A 95 -2.68 3.36 -2.85
N ASN A 96 -2.29 2.84 -1.67
CA ASN A 96 -3.03 1.75 -1.02
C ASN A 96 -4.39 2.19 -0.50
N TYR A 97 -4.57 3.47 -0.16
CA TYR A 97 -5.87 4.03 0.16
C TYR A 97 -6.80 4.06 -1.06
N ILE A 98 -6.29 4.45 -2.23
CA ILE A 98 -7.06 4.41 -3.49
C ILE A 98 -7.45 2.97 -3.84
N VAL A 99 -6.50 2.03 -3.76
CA VAL A 99 -6.77 0.59 -3.97
C VAL A 99 -7.81 0.08 -2.98
N PHE A 100 -7.75 0.50 -1.72
CA PHE A 100 -8.75 0.15 -0.71
C PHE A 100 -10.15 0.65 -1.10
N LEU A 101 -10.29 1.90 -1.58
CA LEU A 101 -11.57 2.44 -2.03
C LEU A 101 -12.16 1.65 -3.21
N PHE A 102 -11.33 1.32 -4.21
CA PHE A 102 -11.77 0.46 -5.31
C PHE A 102 -12.20 -0.92 -4.83
N THR A 103 -11.46 -1.51 -3.88
CA THR A 103 -11.78 -2.82 -3.31
C THR A 103 -13.09 -2.78 -2.52
N LEU A 104 -13.41 -1.66 -1.86
CA LEU A 104 -14.67 -1.44 -1.16
C LEU A 104 -15.86 -1.50 -2.14
N VAL A 105 -15.74 -0.87 -3.31
CA VAL A 105 -16.78 -0.95 -4.36
C VAL A 105 -16.98 -2.39 -4.83
N THR A 106 -15.91 -3.17 -4.96
CA THR A 106 -16.00 -4.58 -5.37
C THR A 106 -16.56 -5.52 -4.30
N VAL A 107 -16.62 -5.12 -3.02
CA VAL A 107 -17.18 -5.96 -1.95
C VAL A 107 -18.67 -6.25 -2.13
N LEU A 108 -19.37 -5.34 -2.82
CA LEU A 108 -20.77 -5.50 -3.18
C LEU A 108 -20.98 -6.68 -4.15
N LEU A 109 -19.92 -7.15 -4.81
CA LEU A 109 -19.95 -8.18 -5.84
C LEU A 109 -19.43 -9.53 -5.33
N ASP A 110 -18.57 -9.56 -4.32
CA ASP A 110 -17.94 -10.79 -3.83
C ASP A 110 -17.64 -10.75 -2.32
N GLY A 111 -18.17 -11.73 -1.58
CA GLY A 111 -17.95 -11.88 -0.14
C GLY A 111 -16.49 -12.18 0.23
N TRP A 112 -15.70 -12.76 -0.68
CA TRP A 112 -14.26 -12.97 -0.46
C TRP A 112 -13.48 -11.64 -0.40
N ALA A 113 -14.00 -10.56 -0.99
CA ALA A 113 -13.39 -9.25 -0.92
C ALA A 113 -13.39 -8.66 0.50
N ILE A 114 -14.23 -9.15 1.42
CA ILE A 114 -14.27 -8.69 2.82
C ILE A 114 -12.94 -8.98 3.53
N VAL A 115 -12.37 -10.18 3.35
CA VAL A 115 -11.07 -10.55 3.96
C VAL A 115 -9.96 -9.63 3.46
N ARG A 116 -10.00 -9.28 2.17
CA ARG A 116 -9.05 -8.36 1.54
C ARG A 116 -9.17 -6.94 2.10
N ILE A 117 -10.39 -6.45 2.33
CA ILE A 117 -10.65 -5.15 2.97
C ILE A 117 -10.08 -5.12 4.38
N ILE A 118 -10.31 -6.16 5.18
CA ILE A 118 -9.78 -6.23 6.55
C ILE A 118 -8.25 -6.23 6.51
N GLY A 119 -7.64 -7.02 5.62
CA GLY A 119 -6.19 -7.08 5.44
C GLY A 119 -5.58 -5.73 5.05
N ILE A 120 -6.06 -5.13 3.97
CA ILE A 120 -5.57 -3.82 3.47
C ILE A 120 -5.84 -2.72 4.51
N GLY A 121 -7.03 -2.70 5.10
CA GLY A 121 -7.42 -1.73 6.13
C GLY A 121 -6.51 -1.80 7.36
N TYR A 122 -6.17 -3.01 7.81
CA TYR A 122 -5.22 -3.19 8.91
C TYR A 122 -3.82 -2.68 8.52
N CYS A 123 -3.34 -3.02 7.32
CA CYS A 123 -2.05 -2.55 6.81
C CYS A 123 -1.99 -1.02 6.77
N LEU A 124 -3.03 -0.35 6.25
CA LEU A 124 -3.13 1.11 6.23
C LEU A 124 -3.04 1.71 7.64
N ILE A 125 -3.71 1.12 8.63
CA ILE A 125 -3.66 1.60 10.02
C ILE A 125 -2.25 1.47 10.60
N VAL A 126 -1.57 0.35 10.35
CA VAL A 126 -0.20 0.08 10.82
C VAL A 126 0.78 1.08 10.22
N VAL A 127 0.78 1.22 8.89
CA VAL A 127 1.70 2.13 8.19
C VAL A 127 1.40 3.59 8.53
N LYS A 128 0.12 3.97 8.64
CA LYS A 128 -0.28 5.32 9.07
C LYS A 128 0.24 5.64 10.47
N SER A 129 0.13 4.68 11.40
CA SER A 129 0.60 4.89 12.76
C SER A 129 2.12 5.12 12.80
N TYR A 130 2.89 4.41 11.97
CA TYR A 130 4.33 4.62 11.82
C TYR A 130 4.67 5.95 11.14
N TYR A 131 3.93 6.32 10.10
CA TYR A 131 4.07 7.61 9.44
C TYR A 131 3.86 8.77 10.42
N THR A 132 2.84 8.70 11.28
CA THR A 132 2.59 9.72 12.32
C THR A 132 3.72 9.77 13.35
N GLU A 133 4.26 8.62 13.77
CA GLU A 133 5.39 8.56 14.71
C GLU A 133 6.66 9.24 14.12
N LEU A 134 6.96 8.98 12.85
CA LEU A 134 8.07 9.62 12.13
C LEU A 134 7.85 11.12 11.92
N ASN A 135 6.62 11.53 11.61
CA ASN A 135 6.31 12.93 11.35
C ASN A 135 6.37 13.78 12.63
N VAL A 136 6.03 13.21 13.80
CA VAL A 136 6.16 13.87 15.10
C VAL A 136 7.62 13.94 15.56
N SER A 137 8.43 12.93 15.22
CA SER A 137 9.86 12.88 15.58
C SER A 137 10.77 13.66 14.63
N THR A 138 10.23 14.16 13.52
CA THR A 138 10.88 15.14 12.65
C THR A 138 10.48 16.52 13.18
N PRO A 139 11.33 17.22 13.96
CA PRO A 139 11.00 18.56 14.39
C PRO A 139 10.97 19.46 13.16
N ASP A 140 10.15 20.51 13.20
CA ASP A 140 10.17 21.70 12.34
C ASP A 140 11.53 22.44 12.42
N SER A 141 12.66 21.75 12.20
CA SER A 141 14.02 22.27 12.31
C SER A 141 14.42 23.16 11.11
N SER A 142 13.49 23.48 10.21
CA SER A 142 13.77 24.33 9.05
C SER A 142 12.64 25.30 8.68
N ARG A 143 11.64 25.53 9.56
CA ARG A 143 10.59 26.55 9.31
C ARG A 143 10.56 27.59 10.43
N GLY A 144 11.40 28.62 10.27
CA GLY A 144 11.08 29.95 10.80
C GLY A 144 11.72 30.35 12.13
N ALA A 145 13.03 30.18 12.29
CA ALA A 145 13.80 31.07 13.17
C ALA A 145 14.03 32.41 12.44
N SER A 146 12.98 33.18 12.22
CA SER A 146 13.04 34.56 11.69
C SER A 146 11.73 35.27 12.03
N GLU A 147 11.54 35.54 13.32
CA GLU A 147 10.71 36.65 13.82
C GLU A 147 11.11 36.86 15.29
N SER A 148 12.35 37.30 15.46
CA SER A 148 12.77 37.99 16.67
C SER A 148 12.42 39.47 16.53
N SER A 149 11.76 39.98 17.57
CA SER A 149 11.80 41.37 18.02
C SER A 149 10.87 42.36 17.30
N GLU A 150 9.66 42.56 17.86
CA GLU A 150 9.16 43.92 18.15
C GLU A 150 8.10 43.87 19.26
N GLU A 151 8.64 43.98 20.48
CA GLU A 151 8.19 44.70 21.67
C GLU A 151 6.73 45.20 21.78
N SER A 152 6.11 44.79 22.89
CA SER A 152 4.84 45.25 23.42
C SER A 152 4.90 46.70 23.94
N THR A 153 3.92 47.52 23.53
CA THR A 153 3.22 48.55 24.32
C THR A 153 3.98 49.30 25.42
N ALA A 154 4.23 50.59 25.16
CA ALA A 154 4.11 51.67 26.14
C ALA A 154 3.43 52.86 25.43
#